data_AF-A0A434MM69-F1
#
_entry.id   AF-A0A434MM69-F1
#
_cell.length_a   1.000
_cell.length_b   1.000
_cell.length_c   1.000
_cell.angle_alpha   90.00
_cell.angle_beta   90.00
_cell.angle_gamma   90.00
#
_symmetry.space_group_name_H-M   'P 1'
#
loop_
_entity.id
_entity.type
_entity.pdbx_description
1 polymer ?
#
loop_
_entity_poly.entity_id
_entity_poly.type
_entity_poly.pdbx_seq_one_letter_code
_entity_poly.pdbx_strand_id
1 'polypeptide(L)' 'VCVGDSVEHDVAGGIGAGVATALVLSGILADTPDLAELFDRLDAYPDYTTDVFKFAD' A
#
# COMPACT_ATOMS: atom_id res chain seq x y z
N VAL A 1 3.81 9.57 -6.55
CA VAL A 1 3.16 8.64 -5.59
C VAL A 1 3.22 7.26 -6.21
N CYS A 2 3.77 6.26 -5.51
CA CYS A 2 3.68 4.85 -5.89
C CYS A 2 2.34 4.31 -5.37
N VAL A 3 1.47 3.84 -6.27
CA VAL A 3 0.14 3.31 -5.91
C VAL A 3 0.17 1.81 -6.22
N GLY A 4 -0.21 0.99 -5.24
CA GLY A 4 -0.24 -0.47 -5.42
C GLY A 4 -0.94 -1.17 -4.26
N ASP A 5 -1.09 -2.48 -4.37
CA ASP A 5 -1.86 -3.32 -3.46
C ASP A 5 -1.01 -4.22 -2.56
N SER A 6 0.31 -4.24 -2.76
CA SER A 6 1.27 -5.01 -1.96
C SER A 6 2.13 -4.12 -1.07
N VAL A 7 2.18 -4.44 0.22
CA VAL A 7 3.11 -3.77 1.17
C VAL A 7 4.56 -4.12 0.84
N GLU A 8 4.85 -5.39 0.54
CA GLU A 8 6.22 -5.87 0.29
C GLU A 8 6.81 -5.33 -1.02
N HIS A 9 5.97 -5.14 -2.04
CA HIS A 9 6.44 -4.72 -3.37
C HIS A 9 6.24 -3.23 -3.61
N ASP A 10 5.02 -2.73 -3.43
CA ASP A 10 4.67 -1.37 -3.85
C ASP A 10 5.02 -0.35 -2.76
N VAL A 11 4.65 -0.63 -1.51
CA VAL A 11 4.95 0.27 -0.39
C VAL A 11 6.45 0.27 -0.09
N ALA A 12 7.05 -0.89 0.19
CA ALA A 12 8.49 -0.97 0.49
C ALA A 12 9.34 -0.50 -0.71
N GLY A 13 8.94 -0.84 -1.94
CA GLY A 13 9.61 -0.37 -3.16
C GLY A 13 9.50 1.14 -3.33
N GLY A 14 8.32 1.72 -3.11
CA GLY A 14 8.09 3.17 -3.17
C GLY A 14 8.88 3.96 -2.12
N ILE A 15 8.93 3.45 -0.89
CA ILE A 15 9.78 4.00 0.19
C ILE A 15 11.25 3.95 -0.22
N GLY A 16 11.73 2.81 -0.72
CA GLY A 16 13.12 2.65 -1.18
C GLY A 16 13.48 3.57 -2.35
N ALA A 17 12.50 3.93 -3.19
CA ALA A 17 12.64 4.90 -4.27
C ALA A 17 12.50 6.37 -3.81
N GLY A 18 12.16 6.63 -2.54
CA GLY A 18 12.01 7.97 -1.99
C GLY A 18 10.77 8.72 -2.48
N VAL A 19 9.70 8.01 -2.83
CA VAL A 19 8.42 8.60 -3.25
C VAL A 19 7.32 8.29 -2.25
N ALA A 20 6.35 9.19 -2.10
CA ALA A 20 5.15 8.92 -1.32
C ALA A 20 4.39 7.69 -1.87
N THR A 21 3.73 6.94 -1.00
CA THR A 21 3.10 5.65 -1.28
C THR A 21 1.62 5.65 -0.94
N ALA A 22 0.81 4.93 -1.72
CA ALA A 22 -0.60 4.72 -1.44
C ALA A 22 -0.96 3.24 -1.62
N LEU A 23 -1.45 2.62 -0.54
CA LEU A 23 -1.94 1.26 -0.56
C LEU A 23 -3.42 1.22 -0.98
N VAL A 24 -3.73 0.54 -2.07
CA VAL A 24 -5.11 0.24 -2.49
C VAL A 24 -5.60 -1.07 -1.89
N LEU A 25 -6.73 -1.03 -1.19
CA LEU A 25 -7.28 -2.17 -0.46
C LEU A 25 -8.18 -3.06 -1.32
N SER A 26 -8.33 -2.79 -2.61
CA SER A 26 -9.12 -3.61 -3.54
C SER A 26 -8.34 -4.72 -4.25
N GLY A 27 -7.06 -4.89 -3.94
CA GLY A 27 -6.16 -5.85 -4.59
C GLY A 27 -5.86 -7.08 -3.74
N ILE A 28 -4.60 -7.52 -3.73
CA ILE A 28 -4.15 -8.77 -3.06
C ILE A 28 -4.42 -8.81 -1.55
N LEU A 29 -4.58 -7.65 -0.91
CA LEU A 29 -4.90 -7.52 0.52
C LEU A 29 -6.39 -7.31 0.81
N ALA A 30 -7.29 -7.41 -0.18
CA ALA A 30 -8.71 -7.06 -0.01
C ALA A 30 -9.43 -7.84 1.10
N ASP A 31 -9.07 -9.11 1.28
CA ASP A 31 -9.65 -9.97 2.30
C ASP A 31 -8.76 -10.09 3.55
N THR A 32 -7.71 -9.29 3.66
CA THR A 32 -6.79 -9.32 4.81
C THR A 32 -7.29 -8.38 5.90
N PRO A 33 -7.83 -8.91 7.01
CA PRO A 33 -8.17 -8.08 8.16
C PRO A 33 -6.88 -7.62 8.86
N ASP A 34 -6.87 -6.37 9.32
CA ASP A 34 -5.81 -5.77 10.14
C ASP A 34 -4.39 -5.87 9.53
N LEU A 35 -3.96 -4.77 8.92
CA LEU A 35 -2.65 -4.69 8.27
C LEU A 35 -1.53 -4.23 9.20
N ALA A 36 -1.81 -3.92 10.48
CA ALA A 36 -0.80 -3.39 11.39
C ALA A 36 0.39 -4.35 11.56
N GLU A 37 0.12 -5.64 11.80
CA GLU A 37 1.18 -6.65 11.92
C GLU A 37 1.98 -6.80 10.61
N LEU A 38 1.31 -6.65 9.46
CA LEU A 38 1.98 -6.70 8.16
C LEU A 38 2.94 -5.53 7.97
N PHE A 39 2.50 -4.31 8.30
CA PHE A 39 3.35 -3.12 8.23
C PHE A 39 4.55 -3.22 9.16
N ASP A 40 4.32 -3.64 10.42
CA ASP A 40 5.37 -3.83 11.42
C ASP A 40 6.39 -4.88 10.98
N ARG A 41 5.92 -6.02 10.44
CA ARG A 41 6.77 -7.13 9.99
C ARG A 41 7.64 -6.75 8.79
N LEU A 42 7.15 -5.88 7.92
CA LEU A 42 7.85 -5.45 6.70
C LEU A 42 8.61 -4.13 6.86
N ASP A 43 8.45 -3.45 8.01
CA ASP A 43 8.94 -2.08 8.26
C ASP A 43 8.57 -1.12 7.11
N ALA A 44 7.34 -1.25 6.61
CA ALA A 44 6.86 -0.54 5.43
C ALA A 44 5.44 -0.03 5.69
N TYR A 45 5.31 1.29 5.78
CA TYR A 45 4.07 1.97 6.12
C TYR A 45 3.64 2.87 4.96
N PRO A 46 2.45 2.68 4.39
CA PRO A 46 1.97 3.55 3.33
C PRO A 46 1.66 4.95 3.87
N ASP A 47 1.94 6.00 3.08
CA ASP A 47 1.53 7.36 3.45
C ASP A 47 0.01 7.54 3.40
N TYR A 48 -0.65 6.77 2.51
CA TYR A 48 -2.09 6.80 2.32
C TYR A 48 -2.66 5.39 2.15
N THR A 49 -3.88 5.18 2.62
CA THR A 49 -4.70 4.01 2.29
C THR A 49 -5.95 4.46 1.55
N THR A 50 -6.38 3.71 0.55
CA THR A 50 -7.64 3.95 -0.16
C THR A 50 -8.32 2.64 -0.52
N ASP A 51 -9.65 2.60 -0.48
CA ASP A 51 -10.39 1.38 -0.82
C ASP A 51 -10.16 0.99 -2.29
N VAL A 52 -10.17 1.97 -3.18
CA VAL A 52 -9.99 1.79 -4.64
C VAL A 52 -9.21 2.96 -5.22
N PHE A 53 -8.53 2.73 -6.35
CA PHE A 53 -7.99 3.78 -7.22
C PHE A 53 -8.75 3.80 -8.54
N LYS A 54 -9.27 4.97 -8.92
CA LYS A 54 -10.02 5.17 -10.16
C LYS A 54 -9.73 6.54 -10.74
N PHE A 55 -9.71 6.63 -12.06
CA PHE A 55 -9.71 7.92 -12.74
C PHE A 55 -11.07 8.60 -12.57
N ALA A 56 -11.09 9.93 -12.58
CA ALA A 56 -12.34 10.67 -12.69
C ALA A 56 -12.97 10.40 -14.05
N ASP A 57 -14.30 10.26 -14.08
CA ASP A 57 -15.10 10.05 -15.29
C ASP A 57 -14.93 11.19 -16.31
#